data_AF-A0A420DL53-F1
#
_entry.id   AF-A0A420DL53-F1
#
_cell.length_a   1.000
_cell.length_b   1.000
_cell.length_c   1.000
_cell.angle_alpha   90.00
_cell.angle_beta   90.00
_cell.angle_gamma   90.00
#
_symmetry.space_group_name_H-M   'P 1'
#
loop_
_entity.id
_entity.type
_entity.pdbx_description
1 polymer ?
#
loop_
_entity_poly.entity_id
_entity_poly.type
_entity_poly.pdbx_seq_one_letter_code
_entity_poly.pdbx_strand_id
1 'polypeptide(L)'
;MKIKNTIIILSIIFFGNTASSQSYKLAFRADMCDCLTLESQKRNLTENAYKACFREILPKYATQIDAEIEEEDVNKKYLLGQLARRDLIVVMQSELVYTCTAYFDHLESEKLSKKLIAREQAKESDLEAQDQLVAMAPNTYSYFSRAQLHYNLGNFKEAEADLKKCAEVNPNKDNIKSRRHELLLMALIHEENKDYAQAISLYDLAYFGVFDSTVAILRAIADKNNGGTIANIPKFEDENLKPKDLNNKSRRRLTTRSKTTTKTAKKKTNNQKKQSIKKSDTSSLKKLFKIDN
;
A
#
# COMPACT_ATOMS: atom_id res chain seq x y z
N MET A 1 48.71 -52.55 23.32
CA MET A 1 48.86 -51.67 22.14
C MET A 1 47.47 -51.25 21.70
N LYS A 2 47.10 -49.99 21.93
CA LYS A 2 45.79 -49.40 21.62
C LYS A 2 45.83 -48.83 20.21
N ILE A 3 44.86 -49.16 19.35
CA ILE A 3 44.42 -48.23 18.29
C ILE A 3 42.90 -48.37 18.17
N LYS A 4 42.19 -47.36 18.68
CA LYS A 4 40.76 -47.14 18.46
C LYS A 4 40.59 -46.52 17.08
N ASN A 5 39.80 -47.13 16.20
CA ASN A 5 39.33 -46.48 14.97
C ASN A 5 38.21 -45.50 15.31
N THR A 6 38.57 -44.23 15.46
CA THR A 6 37.64 -43.11 15.52
C THR A 6 37.28 -42.70 14.09
N ILE A 7 36.06 -43.02 13.65
CA ILE A 7 35.48 -42.44 12.45
C ILE A 7 35.02 -41.03 12.83
N ILE A 8 35.75 -40.02 12.38
CA ILE A 8 35.36 -38.62 12.48
C ILE A 8 34.32 -38.37 11.37
N ILE A 9 33.05 -38.33 11.74
CA ILE A 9 31.99 -37.81 10.87
C ILE A 9 32.18 -36.30 10.85
N LEU A 10 32.78 -35.79 9.78
CA LEU A 10 32.87 -34.37 9.51
C LEU A 10 31.47 -33.89 9.11
N SER A 11 30.63 -33.55 10.08
CA SER A 11 29.40 -32.79 9.84
C SER A 11 29.82 -31.38 9.38
N ILE A 12 29.95 -31.20 8.07
CA ILE A 12 30.03 -29.89 7.43
C ILE A 12 28.68 -29.23 7.69
N ILE A 13 28.65 -28.36 8.69
CA ILE A 13 27.48 -27.56 9.01
C ILE A 13 27.31 -26.54 7.88
N PHE A 14 26.23 -26.70 7.13
CA PHE A 14 25.82 -25.84 6.03
C PHE A 14 25.33 -24.48 6.57
N PHE A 15 26.24 -23.63 7.04
CA PHE A 15 25.94 -22.25 7.47
C PHE A 15 26.11 -21.20 6.34
N GLY A 16 26.13 -21.62 5.08
CA GLY A 16 26.48 -20.75 3.94
C GLY A 16 25.35 -19.87 3.39
N ASN A 17 24.07 -20.25 3.54
CA ASN A 17 23.00 -19.66 2.71
C ASN A 17 22.24 -18.49 3.36
N THR A 18 22.28 -18.32 4.69
CA THR A 18 21.59 -17.18 5.32
C THR A 18 22.42 -15.89 5.25
N ALA A 19 23.75 -16.00 5.19
CA ALA A 19 24.65 -14.85 5.09
C ALA A 19 24.62 -14.21 3.69
N SER A 20 24.37 -14.98 2.63
CA SER A 20 24.25 -14.46 1.26
C SER A 20 22.94 -13.70 1.02
N SER A 21 21.85 -14.08 1.69
CA SER A 21 20.54 -13.43 1.50
C SER A 21 20.45 -12.04 2.12
N GLN A 22 20.96 -11.91 3.34
CA GLN A 22 21.01 -10.60 3.98
C GLN A 22 22.00 -9.66 3.28
N SER A 23 23.05 -10.21 2.65
CA SER A 23 24.07 -9.41 1.99
C SER A 23 23.59 -8.80 0.68
N TYR A 24 22.88 -9.54 -0.18
CA TYR A 24 22.43 -8.98 -1.45
C TYR A 24 21.32 -7.94 -1.26
N LYS A 25 20.37 -8.13 -0.32
CA LYS A 25 19.31 -7.14 -0.06
C LYS A 25 19.88 -5.83 0.48
N LEU A 26 20.95 -5.90 1.27
CA LEU A 26 21.67 -4.72 1.74
C LEU A 26 22.35 -3.98 0.58
N ALA A 27 23.09 -4.70 -0.25
CA ALA A 27 23.77 -4.14 -1.43
C ALA A 27 22.77 -3.55 -2.44
N PHE A 28 21.67 -4.28 -2.71
CA PHE A 28 20.58 -3.83 -3.58
C PHE A 28 19.99 -2.49 -3.09
N ARG A 29 19.74 -2.34 -1.78
CA ARG A 29 19.25 -1.07 -1.22
C ARG A 29 20.25 0.07 -1.38
N ALA A 30 21.53 -0.20 -1.19
CA ALA A 30 22.58 0.80 -1.39
C ALA A 30 22.61 1.28 -2.85
N ASP A 31 22.67 0.35 -3.81
CA ASP A 31 22.65 0.67 -5.24
C ASP A 31 21.37 1.44 -5.64
N MET A 32 20.22 1.03 -5.10
CA MET A 32 18.95 1.72 -5.31
C MET A 32 19.01 3.15 -4.80
N CYS A 33 19.58 3.36 -3.61
CA CYS A 33 19.70 4.69 -3.05
C CYS A 33 20.69 5.56 -3.83
N ASP A 34 21.81 4.99 -4.29
CA ASP A 34 22.79 5.70 -5.10
C ASP A 34 22.16 6.18 -6.41
N CYS A 35 21.38 5.32 -7.09
CA CYS A 35 20.65 5.70 -8.29
C CYS A 35 19.63 6.81 -8.02
N LEU A 36 18.82 6.67 -6.96
CA LEU A 36 17.81 7.68 -6.59
C LEU A 36 18.46 9.02 -6.22
N THR A 37 19.60 8.99 -5.53
CA THR A 37 20.36 10.19 -5.15
C THR A 37 20.95 10.88 -6.37
N LEU A 38 21.46 10.11 -7.34
CA LEU A 38 21.91 10.66 -8.62
C LEU A 38 20.75 11.28 -9.41
N GLU A 39 19.59 10.64 -9.45
CA GLU A 39 18.42 11.17 -10.13
C GLU A 39 17.87 12.43 -9.47
N SER A 40 17.90 12.52 -8.13
CA SER A 40 17.46 13.71 -7.40
C SER A 40 18.33 14.94 -7.65
N GLN A 41 19.59 14.75 -8.04
CA GLN A 41 20.49 15.85 -8.41
C GLN A 41 20.19 16.43 -9.79
N LYS A 42 19.62 15.63 -10.69
CA LYS A 42 19.30 16.06 -12.06
C LYS A 42 17.95 16.75 -12.15
N ARG A 43 16.99 16.29 -11.34
CA ARG A 43 15.57 16.69 -11.39
C ARG A 43 14.85 16.28 -10.11
N ASN A 44 13.65 16.82 -9.92
CA ASN A 44 12.75 16.29 -8.88
C ASN A 44 12.52 14.80 -9.11
N LEU A 45 12.67 14.02 -8.03
CA LEU A 45 12.34 12.61 -8.06
C LEU A 45 10.87 12.41 -8.45
N THR A 46 10.63 11.32 -9.16
CA THR A 46 9.30 10.91 -9.62
C THR A 46 9.20 9.41 -9.48
N GLU A 47 7.99 8.88 -9.46
CA GLU A 47 7.75 7.44 -9.55
C GLU A 47 8.43 6.80 -10.77
N ASN A 48 8.51 7.53 -11.89
CA ASN A 48 9.22 7.07 -13.08
C ASN A 48 10.73 6.95 -12.86
N ALA A 49 11.34 7.86 -12.09
CA ALA A 49 12.75 7.74 -11.70
C ALA A 49 12.98 6.51 -10.81
N TYR A 50 12.09 6.26 -9.84
CA TYR A 50 12.11 5.04 -9.04
C TYR A 50 12.01 3.78 -9.90
N LYS A 51 10.99 3.69 -10.77
CA LYS A 51 10.81 2.56 -11.70
C LYS A 51 12.03 2.38 -12.62
N ALA A 52 12.67 3.46 -13.07
CA ALA A 52 13.87 3.40 -13.90
C ALA A 52 15.08 2.83 -13.14
N CYS A 53 15.35 3.31 -11.92
CA CYS A 53 16.41 2.78 -11.07
C CYS A 53 16.23 1.27 -10.83
N PHE A 54 15.00 0.82 -10.54
CA PHE A 54 14.71 -0.60 -10.39
C PHE A 54 15.01 -1.42 -11.64
N ARG A 55 14.63 -0.94 -12.82
CA ARG A 55 14.89 -1.64 -14.09
C ARG A 55 16.38 -1.76 -14.38
N GLU A 56 17.18 -0.78 -13.98
CA GLU A 56 18.63 -0.82 -14.13
C GLU A 56 19.30 -1.76 -13.12
N ILE A 57 18.85 -1.74 -11.87
CA ILE A 57 19.54 -2.43 -10.76
C ILE A 57 19.13 -3.89 -10.65
N LEU A 58 17.84 -4.21 -10.83
CA LEU A 58 17.33 -5.58 -10.65
C LEU A 58 18.07 -6.67 -11.44
N PRO A 59 18.46 -6.46 -12.71
CA PRO A 59 19.23 -7.46 -13.45
C PRO A 59 20.60 -7.79 -12.82
N LYS A 60 21.25 -6.83 -12.15
CA LYS A 60 22.57 -7.00 -11.52
C LYS A 60 22.52 -8.04 -10.38
N TYR A 61 21.35 -8.22 -9.77
CA TYR A 61 21.11 -9.10 -8.63
C TYR A 61 20.38 -10.41 -8.99
N ALA A 62 20.06 -10.62 -10.27
CA ALA A 62 19.25 -11.76 -10.71
C ALA A 62 19.84 -13.12 -10.30
N THR A 63 21.16 -13.29 -10.42
CA THR A 63 21.84 -14.54 -10.07
C THR A 63 21.81 -14.83 -8.58
N GLN A 64 21.97 -13.80 -7.74
CA GLN A 64 21.90 -13.93 -6.28
C GLN A 64 20.47 -14.26 -5.82
N ILE A 65 19.46 -13.62 -6.42
CA ILE A 65 18.06 -13.93 -6.16
C ILE A 65 17.72 -15.38 -6.52
N ASP A 66 18.15 -15.85 -7.70
CA ASP A 66 17.85 -17.21 -8.14
C ASP A 66 18.64 -18.29 -7.37
N ALA A 67 19.78 -17.92 -6.76
CA ALA A 67 20.58 -18.81 -5.93
C ALA A 67 19.88 -19.19 -4.61
N GLU A 68 18.91 -18.40 -4.14
CA GLU A 68 18.14 -18.68 -2.92
C GLU A 68 16.98 -19.64 -3.13
N ILE A 69 16.74 -20.02 -4.38
CA ILE A 69 15.59 -20.84 -4.76
C ILE A 69 16.06 -22.28 -4.95
N GLU A 70 15.83 -23.08 -3.91
CA GLU A 70 16.00 -24.53 -3.91
C GLU A 70 14.75 -25.19 -4.51
N GLU A 71 14.76 -25.41 -5.83
CA GLU A 71 13.70 -26.10 -6.57
C GLU A 71 14.30 -26.83 -7.77
N GLU A 72 13.94 -28.10 -7.94
CA GLU A 72 14.46 -28.98 -9.01
C GLU A 72 13.71 -28.77 -10.34
N ASP A 73 12.40 -28.52 -10.28
CA ASP A 73 11.61 -28.25 -11.48
C ASP A 73 11.97 -26.87 -12.05
N VAL A 74 12.51 -26.87 -13.27
CA VAL A 74 12.98 -25.65 -13.95
C VAL A 74 11.87 -24.62 -14.14
N ASN A 75 10.65 -25.04 -14.48
CA ASN A 75 9.53 -24.13 -14.69
C ASN A 75 9.05 -23.52 -13.37
N LYS A 76 8.99 -24.34 -12.31
CA LYS A 76 8.62 -23.88 -10.98
C LYS A 76 9.70 -22.96 -10.38
N LYS A 77 10.98 -23.29 -10.58
CA LYS A 77 12.11 -22.44 -10.19
C LYS A 77 12.05 -21.09 -10.88
N TYR A 78 11.78 -21.07 -12.18
CA TYR A 78 11.60 -19.82 -12.92
C TYR A 78 10.45 -18.97 -12.35
N LEU A 79 9.29 -19.58 -12.07
CA LEU A 79 8.14 -18.89 -11.48
C LEU A 79 8.48 -18.31 -10.09
N LEU A 80 9.11 -19.10 -9.22
CA LEU A 80 9.56 -18.64 -7.90
C LEU A 80 10.55 -17.49 -8.02
N GLY A 81 11.44 -17.50 -9.01
CA GLY A 81 12.36 -16.41 -9.30
C GLY A 81 11.63 -15.12 -9.69
N GLN A 82 10.57 -15.20 -10.49
CA GLN A 82 9.75 -14.02 -10.83
C GLN A 82 9.01 -13.48 -9.60
N LEU A 83 8.49 -14.37 -8.74
CA LEU A 83 7.84 -13.99 -7.49
C LEU A 83 8.82 -13.29 -6.55
N ALA A 84 10.01 -13.86 -6.33
CA ALA A 84 11.04 -13.27 -5.48
C ALA A 84 11.45 -11.86 -5.93
N ARG A 85 11.60 -11.64 -7.24
CA ARG A 85 11.88 -10.31 -7.80
C ARG A 85 10.73 -9.32 -7.59
N ARG A 86 9.49 -9.76 -7.80
CA ARG A 86 8.30 -8.93 -7.55
C ARG A 86 8.19 -8.54 -6.08
N ASP A 87 8.38 -9.51 -5.19
CA ASP A 87 8.28 -9.30 -3.75
C ASP A 87 9.41 -8.38 -3.26
N LEU A 88 10.61 -8.52 -3.82
CA LEU A 88 11.71 -7.57 -3.60
C LEU A 88 11.28 -6.15 -3.98
N ILE A 89 10.75 -5.92 -5.18
CA ILE A 89 10.32 -4.57 -5.63
C ILE A 89 9.35 -3.93 -4.63
N VAL A 90 8.40 -4.71 -4.12
CA VAL A 90 7.35 -4.22 -3.21
C VAL A 90 7.94 -3.90 -1.82
N VAL A 91 8.73 -4.81 -1.25
CA VAL A 91 9.34 -4.62 0.07
C VAL A 91 10.31 -3.44 0.08
N MET A 92 11.06 -3.24 -1.01
CA MET A 92 12.03 -2.14 -1.12
C MET A 92 11.38 -0.76 -1.04
N GLN A 93 10.10 -0.61 -1.41
CA GLN A 93 9.41 0.68 -1.31
C GLN A 93 9.37 1.20 0.13
N SER A 94 9.08 0.34 1.11
CA SER A 94 9.12 0.73 2.52
C SER A 94 10.51 0.69 3.14
N GLU A 95 11.39 -0.23 2.72
CA GLU A 95 12.74 -0.32 3.29
C GLU A 95 13.61 0.89 2.93
N LEU A 96 13.51 1.40 1.69
CA LEU A 96 14.26 2.57 1.25
C LEU A 96 13.90 3.85 1.99
N VAL A 97 12.70 3.94 2.58
CA VAL A 97 12.32 5.06 3.46
C VAL A 97 13.34 5.23 4.59
N TYR A 98 13.79 4.11 5.18
CA TYR A 98 14.73 4.13 6.29
C TYR A 98 16.17 4.37 5.84
N THR A 99 16.57 3.82 4.70
CA THR A 99 17.99 3.77 4.30
C THR A 99 18.38 4.75 3.21
N CYS A 100 17.43 5.47 2.62
CA CYS A 100 17.71 6.41 1.56
C CYS A 100 17.10 7.79 1.84
N THR A 101 17.96 8.76 2.16
CA THR A 101 17.54 10.13 2.46
C THR A 101 16.87 10.80 1.26
N ALA A 102 17.45 10.71 0.05
CA ALA A 102 16.86 11.30 -1.15
C ALA A 102 15.44 10.77 -1.44
N TYR A 103 15.21 9.47 -1.22
CA TYR A 103 13.90 8.84 -1.41
C TYR A 103 12.91 9.29 -0.33
N PHE A 104 13.34 9.29 0.93
CA PHE A 104 12.52 9.77 2.05
C PHE A 104 12.09 11.23 1.88
N ASP A 105 13.04 12.11 1.57
CA ASP A 105 12.77 13.55 1.39
C ASP A 105 11.80 13.79 0.22
N HIS A 106 11.92 13.01 -0.85
CA HIS A 106 10.98 13.04 -1.95
C HIS A 106 9.56 12.67 -1.51
N LEU A 107 9.40 11.57 -0.76
CA LEU A 107 8.09 11.12 -0.28
C LEU A 107 7.45 12.12 0.68
N GLU A 108 8.22 12.68 1.61
CA GLU A 108 7.76 13.74 2.51
C GLU A 108 7.33 14.99 1.75
N SER A 109 8.12 15.40 0.75
CA SER A 109 7.80 16.54 -0.11
C SER A 109 6.50 16.31 -0.91
N GLU A 110 6.31 15.12 -1.47
CA GLU A 110 5.06 14.76 -2.16
C GLU A 110 3.85 14.78 -1.22
N LYS A 111 4.00 14.21 -0.01
CA LYS A 111 2.96 14.20 1.02
C LYS A 111 2.59 15.62 1.43
N LEU A 112 3.58 16.46 1.68
CA LEU A 112 3.39 17.87 2.02
C LEU A 112 2.69 18.63 0.90
N SER A 113 3.14 18.46 -0.34
CA SER A 113 2.54 19.11 -1.52
C SER A 113 1.06 18.75 -1.66
N LYS A 114 0.73 17.46 -1.59
CA LYS A 114 -0.67 16.98 -1.64
C LYS A 114 -1.53 17.59 -0.52
N LYS A 115 -0.98 17.67 0.71
CA LYS A 115 -1.66 18.31 1.84
C LYS A 115 -1.94 19.79 1.58
N LEU A 116 -0.95 20.53 1.09
CA LEU A 116 -1.09 21.97 0.83
C LEU A 116 -2.13 22.24 -0.27
N ILE A 117 -2.12 21.46 -1.34
CA ILE A 117 -3.13 21.55 -2.41
C ILE A 117 -4.53 21.27 -1.86
N ALA A 118 -4.69 20.24 -1.02
CA ALA A 118 -5.98 19.91 -0.41
C ALA A 118 -6.47 21.03 0.52
N ARG A 119 -5.56 21.65 1.28
CA ARG A 119 -5.87 22.78 2.17
C ARG A 119 -6.24 24.04 1.39
N GLU A 120 -5.53 24.35 0.30
CA GLU A 120 -5.84 25.49 -0.57
C GLU A 120 -7.25 25.36 -1.19
N GLN A 121 -7.66 24.13 -1.51
CA GLN A 121 -8.97 23.84 -2.10
C GLN A 121 -10.11 23.81 -1.06
N ALA A 122 -9.80 23.66 0.23
CA ALA A 122 -10.79 23.59 1.29
C ALA A 122 -11.29 24.97 1.68
N LYS A 123 -12.60 25.10 1.87
CA LYS A 123 -13.24 26.36 2.27
C LYS A 123 -14.08 26.16 3.52
N GLU A 124 -13.94 27.06 4.48
CA GLU A 124 -14.79 27.12 5.67
C GLU A 124 -16.28 27.22 5.29
N SER A 125 -16.61 27.92 4.19
CA SER A 125 -17.98 28.01 3.68
C SER A 125 -18.60 26.66 3.29
N ASP A 126 -17.79 25.63 3.02
CA ASP A 126 -18.28 24.32 2.64
C ASP A 126 -18.75 23.51 3.86
N LEU A 127 -18.44 23.94 5.09
CA LEU A 127 -18.87 23.28 6.33
C LEU A 127 -20.38 23.33 6.51
N GLU A 128 -21.04 24.43 6.13
CA GLU A 128 -22.50 24.56 6.28
C GLU A 128 -23.24 23.42 5.54
N ALA A 129 -22.79 23.10 4.33
CA ALA A 129 -23.35 21.99 3.55
C ALA A 129 -23.06 20.62 4.20
N GLN A 130 -21.87 20.44 4.81
CA GLN A 130 -21.53 19.21 5.53
C GLN A 130 -22.34 19.06 6.83
N ASP A 131 -22.60 20.14 7.54
CA ASP A 131 -23.43 20.16 8.75
C ASP A 131 -24.87 19.78 8.44
N GLN A 132 -25.43 20.35 7.36
CA GLN A 132 -26.74 19.95 6.86
C GLN A 132 -26.77 18.46 6.46
N LEU A 133 -25.71 17.96 5.80
CA LEU A 133 -25.61 16.55 5.40
C LEU A 133 -25.64 15.62 6.63
N VAL A 134 -24.88 15.93 7.67
CA VAL A 134 -24.86 15.17 8.92
C VAL A 134 -26.21 15.24 9.63
N ALA A 135 -26.87 16.40 9.65
CA ALA A 135 -28.18 16.57 10.28
C ALA A 135 -29.29 15.78 9.56
N MET A 136 -29.27 15.74 8.23
CA MET A 136 -30.29 15.06 7.42
C MET A 136 -30.09 13.54 7.37
N ALA A 137 -28.85 13.07 7.36
CA ALA A 137 -28.52 11.66 7.19
C ALA A 137 -27.27 11.27 7.99
N PRO A 138 -27.36 11.15 9.32
CA PRO A 138 -26.21 10.82 10.17
C PRO A 138 -25.76 9.37 9.92
N ASN A 139 -24.71 9.21 9.13
CA ASN A 139 -24.12 7.91 8.79
C ASN A 139 -22.61 8.03 8.59
N THR A 140 -21.93 6.90 8.38
CA THR A 140 -20.46 6.86 8.22
C THR A 140 -19.97 7.80 7.12
N TYR A 141 -20.69 7.91 6.00
CA TYR A 141 -20.29 8.76 4.88
C TYR A 141 -20.42 10.25 5.20
N SER A 142 -21.51 10.67 5.86
CA SER A 142 -21.71 12.08 6.20
C SER A 142 -20.66 12.56 7.19
N TYR A 143 -20.39 11.79 8.25
CA TYR A 143 -19.35 12.11 9.22
C TYR A 143 -17.96 12.09 8.58
N PHE A 144 -17.64 11.09 7.75
CA PHE A 144 -16.32 10.99 7.12
C PHE A 144 -16.07 12.17 6.16
N SER A 145 -17.09 12.58 5.42
CA SER A 145 -17.00 13.70 4.48
C SER A 145 -16.71 15.01 5.22
N ARG A 146 -17.38 15.25 6.36
CA ARG A 146 -17.12 16.42 7.20
C ARG A 146 -15.75 16.34 7.89
N ALA A 147 -15.36 15.16 8.38
CA ALA A 147 -14.02 14.94 8.95
C ALA A 147 -12.91 15.27 7.95
N GLN A 148 -13.07 14.87 6.69
CA GLN A 148 -12.10 15.16 5.63
C GLN A 148 -11.99 16.67 5.37
N LEU A 149 -13.11 17.39 5.36
CA LEU A 149 -13.10 18.85 5.24
C LEU A 149 -12.40 19.51 6.43
N HIS A 150 -12.73 19.09 7.66
CA HIS A 150 -12.06 19.57 8.87
C HIS A 150 -10.55 19.30 8.83
N TYR A 151 -10.11 18.11 8.41
CA TYR A 151 -8.70 17.78 8.26
C TYR A 151 -7.99 18.73 7.28
N ASN A 152 -8.58 18.96 6.10
CA ASN A 152 -8.01 19.86 5.10
C ASN A 152 -7.91 21.31 5.61
N LEU A 153 -8.93 21.77 6.35
CA LEU A 153 -8.94 23.08 7.01
C LEU A 153 -7.95 23.19 8.19
N GLY A 154 -7.45 22.06 8.70
CA GLY A 154 -6.58 22.02 9.89
C GLY A 154 -7.32 21.94 11.22
N ASN A 155 -8.63 21.72 11.18
CA ASN A 155 -9.52 21.55 12.33
C ASN A 155 -9.43 20.09 12.83
N PHE A 156 -8.26 19.70 13.33
CA PHE A 156 -7.95 18.29 13.61
C PHE A 156 -8.78 17.67 14.73
N LYS A 157 -9.16 18.44 15.75
CA LYS A 157 -9.99 17.95 16.86
C LYS A 157 -11.40 17.59 16.39
N GLU A 158 -11.97 18.43 15.53
CA GLU A 158 -13.27 18.27 14.91
C GLU A 158 -13.26 17.08 13.95
N ALA A 159 -12.20 16.95 13.13
CA ALA A 159 -12.00 15.80 12.26
C ALA A 159 -11.94 14.48 13.04
N GLU A 160 -11.19 14.45 14.15
CA GLU A 160 -11.09 13.27 15.03
C GLU A 160 -12.44 12.91 15.66
N ALA A 161 -13.21 13.92 16.11
CA ALA A 161 -14.55 13.71 16.67
C ALA A 161 -15.51 13.09 15.64
N ASP A 162 -15.50 13.58 14.41
CA ASP A 162 -16.31 13.02 13.33
C ASP A 162 -15.86 11.61 12.94
N LEU A 163 -14.56 11.31 12.94
CA LEU A 163 -14.05 9.96 12.71
C LEU A 163 -14.46 8.98 13.81
N LYS A 164 -14.52 9.41 15.08
CA LYS A 164 -15.08 8.60 16.17
C LYS A 164 -16.56 8.31 15.90
N LYS A 165 -17.33 9.30 15.44
CA LYS A 165 -18.73 9.10 15.03
C LYS A 165 -18.86 8.15 13.84
N CYS A 166 -17.94 8.20 12.87
CA CYS A 166 -17.91 7.23 11.75
C CYS A 166 -17.85 5.80 12.28
N ALA A 167 -16.92 5.52 13.19
CA ALA A 167 -16.72 4.19 13.77
C ALA A 167 -17.91 3.73 14.63
N GLU A 168 -18.57 4.64 15.35
CA GLU A 168 -19.77 4.34 16.15
C GLU A 168 -20.96 3.91 15.28
N VAL A 169 -21.19 4.60 14.16
CA VAL A 169 -22.37 4.37 13.30
C VAL A 169 -22.11 3.39 12.15
N ASN A 170 -20.87 2.93 11.95
CA ASN A 170 -20.51 2.01 10.88
C ASN A 170 -21.13 0.63 11.13
N PRO A 171 -22.06 0.15 10.27
CA PRO A 171 -22.69 -1.16 10.44
C PRO A 171 -21.70 -2.32 10.30
N ASN A 172 -20.55 -2.08 9.67
CA ASN A 172 -19.49 -3.06 9.47
C ASN A 172 -18.25 -2.70 10.29
N LYS A 173 -18.42 -2.16 11.50
CA LYS A 173 -17.31 -1.64 12.31
C LYS A 173 -16.23 -2.67 12.70
N ASP A 174 -16.58 -3.96 12.69
CA ASP A 174 -15.65 -5.06 12.95
C ASP A 174 -14.86 -5.48 11.70
N ASN A 175 -15.28 -5.01 10.52
CA ASN A 175 -14.58 -5.22 9.26
C ASN A 175 -13.58 -4.10 9.01
N ILE A 176 -12.29 -4.39 9.20
CA ILE A 176 -11.20 -3.43 8.97
C ILE A 176 -11.22 -2.87 7.54
N LYS A 177 -11.58 -3.66 6.52
CA LYS A 177 -11.70 -3.18 5.13
C LYS A 177 -12.76 -2.08 5.00
N SER A 178 -13.85 -2.18 5.74
CA SER A 178 -14.91 -1.18 5.75
C SER A 178 -14.52 0.11 6.47
N ARG A 179 -13.57 0.05 7.40
CA ARG A 179 -13.09 1.21 8.18
C ARG A 179 -11.76 1.80 7.71
N ARG A 180 -11.13 1.19 6.71
CA ARG A 180 -9.76 1.53 6.30
C ARG A 180 -9.55 3.02 6.04
N HIS A 181 -10.50 3.68 5.36
CA HIS A 181 -10.39 5.12 5.07
C HIS A 181 -10.42 5.97 6.35
N GLU A 182 -11.24 5.59 7.33
CA GLU A 182 -11.31 6.24 8.65
C GLU A 182 -9.97 6.07 9.39
N LEU A 183 -9.43 4.85 9.40
CA LEU A 183 -8.15 4.53 10.06
C LEU A 183 -6.99 5.34 9.45
N LEU A 184 -6.93 5.44 8.12
CA LEU A 184 -5.88 6.18 7.44
C LEU A 184 -5.98 7.69 7.69
N LEU A 185 -7.19 8.26 7.68
CA LEU A 185 -7.35 9.69 7.98
C LEU A 185 -7.03 9.99 9.46
N MET A 186 -7.42 9.09 10.37
CA MET A 186 -7.05 9.18 11.78
C MET A 186 -5.53 9.12 11.96
N ALA A 187 -4.84 8.20 11.27
CA ALA A 187 -3.38 8.09 11.32
C ALA A 187 -2.71 9.39 10.87
N LEU A 188 -3.17 9.99 9.78
CA LEU A 188 -2.69 11.28 9.29
C LEU A 188 -2.90 12.41 10.32
N ILE A 189 -4.04 12.44 11.02
CA ILE A 189 -4.29 13.42 12.11
C ILE A 189 -3.27 13.23 13.24
N HIS A 190 -3.00 12.00 13.65
CA HIS A 190 -1.99 11.73 14.68
C HIS A 190 -0.59 12.14 14.22
N GLU A 191 -0.23 11.95 12.96
CA GLU A 191 1.02 12.47 12.40
C GLU A 191 1.10 14.01 12.47
N GLU A 192 0.03 14.74 12.12
CA GLU A 192 0.00 16.21 12.23
C GLU A 192 0.19 16.68 13.69
N ASN A 193 -0.30 15.90 14.65
CA ASN A 193 -0.13 16.12 16.08
C ASN A 193 1.23 15.61 16.61
N LYS A 194 2.10 15.06 15.75
CA LYS A 194 3.37 14.39 16.10
C LYS A 194 3.22 13.19 17.04
N ASP A 195 2.03 12.62 17.11
CA ASP A 195 1.72 11.39 17.83
C ASP A 195 1.97 10.17 16.92
N TYR A 196 3.24 10.00 16.55
CA TYR A 196 3.62 8.98 15.57
C TYR A 196 3.35 7.56 16.07
N ALA A 197 3.43 7.31 17.38
CA ALA A 197 3.13 6.01 17.96
C ALA A 197 1.70 5.56 17.64
N GLN A 198 0.73 6.46 17.81
CA GLN A 198 -0.67 6.16 17.50
C GLN A 198 -0.90 6.05 15.99
N ALA A 199 -0.23 6.89 15.18
CA ALA A 199 -0.28 6.80 13.72
C ALA A 199 0.22 5.44 13.21
N ILE A 200 1.35 4.94 13.73
CA ILE A 200 1.90 3.63 13.37
C ILE A 200 0.90 2.51 13.69
N SER A 201 0.31 2.53 14.88
CA SER A 201 -0.71 1.53 15.27
C SER A 201 -1.91 1.54 14.33
N LEU A 202 -2.37 2.72 13.90
CA LEU A 202 -3.49 2.85 12.96
C LEU A 202 -3.10 2.37 11.54
N TYR A 203 -1.87 2.61 11.10
CA TYR A 203 -1.37 2.07 9.84
C TYR A 203 -1.23 0.55 9.86
N ASP A 204 -0.70 -0.02 10.95
CA ASP A 204 -0.60 -1.46 11.13
C ASP A 204 -1.99 -2.12 11.09
N LEU A 205 -3.02 -1.47 11.67
CA LEU A 205 -4.41 -1.91 11.55
C LEU A 205 -4.95 -1.78 10.12
N ALA A 206 -4.61 -0.70 9.41
CA ALA A 206 -5.13 -0.42 8.06
C ALA A 206 -4.44 -1.23 6.93
N TYR A 207 -3.35 -1.93 7.25
CA TYR A 207 -2.51 -2.66 6.31
C TYR A 207 -3.18 -3.95 5.80
N PHE A 208 -3.22 -4.14 4.47
CA PHE A 208 -3.84 -5.31 3.82
C PHE A 208 -2.89 -6.32 3.20
N GLY A 209 -1.66 -6.39 3.69
CA GLY A 209 -0.68 -7.39 3.29
C GLY A 209 0.35 -6.85 2.30
N VAL A 210 1.24 -7.72 1.83
CA VAL A 210 2.50 -7.33 1.17
C VAL A 210 2.32 -6.34 0.01
N PHE A 211 1.25 -6.46 -0.77
CA PHE A 211 0.98 -5.59 -1.92
C PHE A 211 0.43 -4.21 -1.56
N ASP A 212 0.09 -3.96 -0.29
CA ASP A 212 -0.39 -2.66 0.20
C ASP A 212 0.78 -1.71 0.49
N SER A 213 1.57 -1.43 -0.56
CA SER A 213 2.80 -0.67 -0.42
C SER A 213 2.57 0.78 -0.02
N THR A 214 1.42 1.36 -0.36
CA THR A 214 1.07 2.72 0.07
C THR A 214 0.99 2.80 1.60
N VAL A 215 0.29 1.88 2.25
CA VAL A 215 0.20 1.86 3.71
C VAL A 215 1.56 1.50 4.33
N ALA A 216 2.31 0.58 3.73
CA ALA A 216 3.67 0.26 4.18
C ALA A 216 4.61 1.48 4.14
N ILE A 217 4.55 2.30 3.09
CA ILE A 217 5.33 3.54 2.97
C ILE A 217 4.90 4.56 4.02
N LEU A 218 3.58 4.81 4.17
CA LEU A 218 3.07 5.77 5.16
C LEU A 218 3.47 5.37 6.58
N ARG A 219 3.34 4.08 6.89
CA ARG A 219 3.78 3.49 8.16
C ARG A 219 5.28 3.69 8.37
N ALA A 220 6.10 3.40 7.36
CA ALA A 220 7.55 3.54 7.43
C ALA A 220 7.99 4.99 7.63
N ILE A 221 7.31 5.93 6.98
CA ILE A 221 7.52 7.37 7.16
C ILE A 221 7.21 7.78 8.60
N ALA A 222 6.04 7.42 9.13
CA ALA A 222 5.64 7.75 10.49
C ALA A 222 6.60 7.16 11.52
N ASP A 223 7.00 5.90 11.33
CA ASP A 223 7.97 5.22 12.19
C ASP A 223 9.37 5.85 12.12
N LYS A 224 9.87 6.21 10.94
CA LYS A 224 11.14 6.93 10.81
C LYS A 224 11.09 8.29 11.49
N ASN A 225 9.99 9.03 11.34
CA ASN A 225 9.76 10.30 12.04
C ASN A 225 9.69 10.14 13.57
N ASN A 226 9.34 8.94 14.05
CA ASN A 226 9.38 8.54 15.45
C ASN A 226 10.77 8.05 15.93
N GLY A 227 11.82 8.17 15.10
CA GLY A 227 13.16 7.64 15.39
C GLY A 227 13.32 6.14 15.14
N GLY A 228 12.35 5.52 14.48
CA GLY A 228 12.38 4.12 14.08
C GLY A 228 13.41 3.82 12.99
N THR A 229 13.75 2.54 12.87
CA THR A 229 14.70 2.05 11.86
C THR A 229 14.07 0.92 11.06
N ILE A 230 14.75 0.45 10.03
CA ILE A 230 14.30 -0.70 9.23
C ILE A 230 13.99 -1.95 10.07
N ALA A 231 14.58 -2.09 11.26
CA ALA A 231 14.29 -3.19 12.19
C ALA A 231 12.84 -3.18 12.71
N ASN A 232 12.17 -2.04 12.65
CA ASN A 232 10.78 -1.87 13.09
C ASN A 232 9.76 -2.33 12.05
N ILE A 233 10.16 -2.64 10.81
CA ILE A 233 9.22 -3.11 9.78
C ILE A 233 8.60 -4.44 10.26
N PRO A 234 7.27 -4.56 10.30
CA PRO A 234 6.64 -5.79 10.76
C PRO A 234 6.97 -6.93 9.79
N LYS A 235 7.32 -8.09 10.34
CA LYS A 235 7.52 -9.33 9.57
C LYS A 235 6.14 -9.91 9.28
N PHE A 236 5.48 -9.42 8.24
CA PHE A 236 4.20 -9.99 7.81
C PHE A 236 4.45 -11.34 7.15
N GLU A 237 4.10 -12.43 7.83
CA GLU A 237 4.05 -13.76 7.21
C GLU A 237 2.86 -13.82 6.25
N ASP A 238 3.12 -13.83 4.94
CA ASP A 238 2.04 -13.99 3.96
C ASP A 238 1.73 -15.48 3.77
N GLU A 239 0.69 -15.96 4.47
CA GLU A 239 0.16 -17.32 4.27
C GLU A 239 -0.28 -17.58 2.81
N ASN A 240 -0.51 -16.54 2.00
CA ASN A 240 -0.98 -16.67 0.61
C ASN A 240 0.14 -16.76 -0.44
N LEU A 241 1.41 -16.63 -0.05
CA LEU A 241 2.56 -16.78 -0.96
C LEU A 241 3.09 -18.22 -1.05
N LYS A 242 2.58 -19.16 -0.23
CA LYS A 242 2.81 -20.58 -0.49
C LYS A 242 2.18 -20.92 -1.84
N PRO A 243 2.90 -21.52 -2.80
CA PRO A 243 2.30 -21.97 -4.05
C PRO A 243 1.18 -22.93 -3.68
N LYS A 244 -0.08 -22.47 -3.75
CA LYS A 244 -1.23 -23.38 -3.68
C LYS A 244 -1.04 -24.34 -4.84
N ASP A 245 -0.90 -25.62 -4.52
CA ASP A 245 -0.68 -26.71 -5.46
C ASP A 245 -1.43 -26.43 -6.77
N LEU A 246 -0.67 -26.23 -7.85
CA LEU A 246 -1.19 -26.01 -9.20
C LEU A 246 -1.83 -27.28 -9.79
N ASN A 247 -2.24 -28.21 -8.92
CA ASN A 247 -2.77 -29.52 -9.26
C ASN A 247 -4.27 -29.63 -8.97
N ASN A 248 -5.04 -28.58 -9.25
CA ASN A 248 -6.50 -28.71 -9.29
C ASN A 248 -7.08 -28.37 -10.67
N LYS A 249 -7.26 -29.44 -11.45
CA LYS A 249 -8.17 -29.53 -12.59
C LYS A 249 -9.58 -29.12 -12.16
N SER A 250 -9.94 -27.85 -12.31
CA SER A 250 -11.34 -27.41 -12.37
C SER A 250 -11.44 -25.97 -12.88
N ARG A 251 -11.21 -25.78 -14.19
CA ARG A 251 -11.67 -24.56 -14.87
C ARG A 251 -13.16 -24.72 -15.16
N ARG A 252 -14.01 -24.52 -14.15
CA ARG A 252 -15.46 -24.42 -14.37
C ARG A 252 -15.74 -23.07 -15.02
N ARG A 253 -15.82 -23.10 -16.34
CA ARG A 253 -16.28 -22.02 -17.21
C ARG A 253 -17.75 -21.73 -16.90
N LEU A 254 -18.04 -20.72 -16.06
CA LEU A 254 -19.38 -20.13 -16.01
C LEU A 254 -19.54 -19.17 -17.20
N THR A 255 -19.90 -19.74 -18.34
CA THR A 255 -20.58 -18.99 -19.41
C THR A 255 -22.07 -18.97 -19.10
N THR A 256 -22.58 -17.91 -18.50
CA THR A 256 -24.02 -17.62 -18.55
C THR A 256 -24.30 -16.81 -19.82
N ARG A 257 -24.63 -17.55 -20.87
CA ARG A 257 -25.15 -17.05 -22.14
C ARG A 257 -26.64 -16.75 -21.93
N SER A 258 -27.00 -15.50 -21.67
CA SER A 258 -28.40 -15.06 -21.79
C SER A 258 -28.60 -14.47 -23.18
N LYS A 259 -29.29 -15.23 -24.04
CA LYS A 259 -29.85 -14.74 -25.30
C LYS A 259 -30.98 -13.77 -24.98
N THR A 260 -30.94 -12.57 -25.54
CA THR A 260 -32.18 -11.82 -25.77
C THR A 260 -32.13 -11.18 -27.15
N THR A 261 -33.02 -11.69 -27.99
CA THR A 261 -33.31 -11.30 -29.37
C THR A 261 -33.81 -9.88 -29.46
N THR A 262 -33.29 -9.14 -30.43
CA THR A 262 -33.82 -7.89 -30.99
C THR A 262 -35.19 -8.15 -31.61
N LYS A 263 -36.23 -7.43 -31.14
CA LYS A 263 -37.42 -7.10 -31.93
C LYS A 263 -37.83 -5.65 -31.65
N THR A 264 -37.87 -4.90 -32.73
CA THR A 264 -38.39 -3.55 -32.90
C THR A 264 -39.93 -3.55 -32.86
N ALA A 265 -40.53 -2.61 -32.13
CA ALA A 265 -41.88 -2.11 -32.39
C ALA A 265 -42.07 -0.71 -31.78
N LYS A 266 -42.50 0.25 -32.62
CA LYS A 266 -42.89 1.63 -32.28
C LYS A 266 -44.35 1.67 -31.81
N LYS A 267 -44.67 2.43 -30.74
CA LYS A 267 -45.56 3.63 -30.77
C LYS A 267 -45.83 4.26 -29.37
N LYS A 268 -45.53 5.57 -29.32
CA LYS A 268 -46.26 6.73 -28.74
C LYS A 268 -46.68 6.82 -27.25
N THR A 269 -46.00 7.79 -26.60
CA THR A 269 -46.46 8.87 -25.69
C THR A 269 -47.28 8.55 -24.44
N ASN A 270 -46.69 8.85 -23.27
CA ASN A 270 -47.23 9.92 -22.41
C ASN A 270 -46.15 10.52 -21.48
N ASN A 271 -46.27 11.83 -21.27
CA ASN A 271 -45.44 12.69 -20.43
C ASN A 271 -45.52 12.28 -18.95
N GLN A 272 -44.37 12.18 -18.27
CA GLN A 272 -44.22 12.64 -16.89
C GLN A 272 -42.73 12.84 -16.55
N LYS A 273 -42.44 14.06 -16.07
CA LYS A 273 -41.16 14.54 -15.56
C LYS A 273 -40.58 13.56 -14.53
N LYS A 274 -39.31 13.16 -14.70
CA LYS A 274 -38.49 12.66 -13.59
C LYS A 274 -37.11 13.33 -13.66
N GLN A 275 -36.81 14.06 -12.60
CA GLN A 275 -35.57 14.80 -12.39
C GLN A 275 -34.34 13.92 -12.58
N SER A 276 -33.37 14.45 -13.31
CA SER A 276 -32.04 13.88 -13.44
C SER A 276 -31.32 13.94 -12.09
N ILE A 277 -31.21 12.80 -11.41
CA ILE A 277 -30.17 12.62 -10.40
C ILE A 277 -28.86 12.50 -11.17
N LYS A 278 -28.08 13.59 -11.20
CA LYS A 278 -26.67 13.56 -11.61
C LYS A 278 -25.98 12.52 -10.72
N LYS A 279 -25.47 11.45 -11.32
CA LYS A 279 -24.52 10.54 -10.67
C LYS A 279 -23.37 11.41 -10.14
N SER A 280 -23.18 11.43 -8.83
CA SER A 280 -22.05 12.11 -8.21
C SER A 280 -20.77 11.46 -8.72
N ASP A 281 -19.92 12.31 -9.27
CA ASP A 281 -18.68 11.93 -9.91
C ASP A 281 -17.67 11.52 -8.82
N THR A 282 -17.48 10.21 -8.64
CA THR A 282 -16.46 9.61 -7.75
C THR A 282 -15.02 9.81 -8.26
N SER A 283 -14.78 10.75 -9.19
CA SER A 283 -13.47 11.02 -9.78
C SER A 283 -12.49 11.69 -8.82
N SER A 284 -12.99 12.38 -7.78
CA SER A 284 -12.18 13.05 -6.76
C SER A 284 -11.45 12.06 -5.83
N LEU A 285 -12.07 10.94 -5.49
CA LEU A 285 -11.46 9.88 -4.64
C LEU A 285 -10.34 9.12 -5.36
N LYS A 286 -10.42 8.96 -6.68
CA LYS A 286 -9.36 8.32 -7.44
C LYS A 286 -8.11 9.20 -7.53
N LYS A 287 -8.22 10.52 -7.48
CA LYS A 287 -7.07 11.43 -7.64
C LYS A 287 -6.15 11.47 -6.41
N LEU A 288 -6.65 11.16 -5.23
CA LEU A 288 -5.84 11.14 -4.00
C LEU A 288 -4.97 9.87 -3.87
N PHE A 289 -5.40 8.76 -4.49
CA PHE A 289 -4.75 7.44 -4.42
C PHE A 289 -4.22 6.93 -5.76
N LYS A 290 -4.20 7.77 -6.81
CA LYS A 290 -3.61 7.42 -8.10
C LYS A 290 -2.11 7.65 -8.07
N ILE A 291 -1.40 6.57 -7.82
CA ILE A 291 -0.12 6.29 -8.47
C ILE A 291 -0.50 5.91 -9.90
N ASP A 292 -0.09 6.71 -10.88
CA ASP A 292 -0.43 6.48 -12.29
C ASP A 292 0.20 5.15 -12.75
N ASN A 293 -0.59 4.33 -13.47
CA ASN A 293 -0.26 2.98 -13.96
C ASN A 293 1.24 2.73 -14.21
#